data_AF-A0A7W7CTV8-F1
#
_entry.id   AF-A0A7W7CTV8-F1
#
_cell.length_a   1.000
_cell.length_b   1.000
_cell.length_c   1.000
_cell.angle_alpha   90.00
_cell.angle_beta   90.00
_cell.angle_gamma   90.00
#
_symmetry.space_group_name_H-M   'P 1'
#
loop_
_entity.id
_entity.type
_entity.pdbx_description
1 polymer ?
#
loop_
_entity_poly.entity_id
_entity_poly.type
_entity_poly.pdbx_seq_one_letter_code
_entity_poly.pdbx_strand_id
1 'polypeptide(L)'
;METVQNHAELAGVDFRGATVEIVHHPDDIAYLDFQGVVARTDSLGVQLGPAAFQDAETLVRTLGHESVHVRQYQEGRIDSVTGPLEDEAYAAEEGFVAMWRRNRG
;
A
#
# COMPACT_ATOMS: atom_id res chain seq x y z
N MET A 1 4.98 15.02 -13.94
CA MET A 1 5.22 13.57 -13.90
C MET A 1 4.53 13.09 -12.64
N GLU A 2 3.45 12.32 -12.75
CA GLU A 2 2.76 11.81 -11.56
C GLU A 2 3.68 10.76 -10.89
N THR A 3 3.95 10.91 -9.59
CA THR A 3 4.79 10.01 -8.79
C THR A 3 3.93 9.19 -7.82
N VAL A 4 4.51 8.17 -7.20
CA VAL A 4 3.89 7.45 -6.06
C VAL A 4 3.47 8.45 -4.97
N GLN A 5 4.37 9.38 -4.63
CA GLN A 5 4.12 10.41 -3.64
C GLN A 5 2.93 11.31 -4.02
N ASN A 6 2.83 11.74 -5.28
CA ASN A 6 1.70 12.54 -5.74
C ASN A 6 0.36 11.81 -5.59
N HIS A 7 0.32 10.50 -5.89
CA HIS A 7 -0.89 9.69 -5.69
C HIS A 7 -1.25 9.54 -4.22
N ALA A 8 -0.25 9.31 -3.36
CA ALA A 8 -0.44 9.22 -1.91
C ALA A 8 -0.99 10.53 -1.34
N GLU A 9 -0.40 11.67 -1.70
CA GLU A 9 -0.84 13.00 -1.25
C GLU A 9 -2.29 13.30 -1.68
N LEU A 10 -2.62 13.04 -2.95
CA LEU A 10 -3.98 13.23 -3.47
C LEU A 10 -4.99 12.31 -2.78
N ALA A 11 -4.59 11.10 -2.41
CA ALA A 11 -5.42 10.14 -1.69
C ALA A 11 -5.53 10.43 -0.19
N GLY A 12 -4.70 11.32 0.37
CA GLY A 12 -4.61 11.54 1.81
C GLY A 12 -3.96 10.38 2.57
N VAL A 13 -3.10 9.62 1.89
CA VAL A 13 -2.34 8.51 2.48
C VAL A 13 -1.17 9.05 3.30
N ASP A 14 -1.04 8.53 4.52
CA ASP A 14 0.08 8.84 5.43
C ASP A 14 0.74 7.54 5.90
N PHE A 15 2.00 7.36 5.50
CA PHE A 15 2.83 6.23 5.90
C PHE A 15 3.55 6.46 7.24
N ARG A 16 3.26 7.55 7.96
CA ARG A 16 3.77 7.81 9.32
C ARG A 16 5.29 7.65 9.45
N GLY A 17 6.02 8.06 8.42
CA GLY A 17 7.48 7.97 8.32
C GLY A 17 8.05 6.62 7.88
N ALA A 18 7.22 5.62 7.55
CA ALA A 18 7.70 4.37 6.93
C ALA A 18 8.23 4.63 5.51
N THR A 19 9.30 3.93 5.15
CA THR A 19 9.88 3.99 3.81
C THR A 19 8.95 3.33 2.80
N VAL A 20 8.81 3.92 1.61
CA VAL A 20 8.08 3.32 0.49
C VAL A 20 9.07 3.09 -0.65
N GLU A 21 9.25 1.83 -1.03
CA GLU A 21 10.21 1.42 -2.05
C GLU A 21 9.53 0.65 -3.17
N ILE A 22 10.00 0.85 -4.40
CA ILE A 22 9.57 0.04 -5.55
C ILE A 22 10.58 -1.08 -5.70
N VAL A 23 10.12 -2.33 -5.69
CA VAL A 23 11.03 -3.46 -5.88
C VAL A 23 11.44 -3.54 -7.35
N HIS A 24 12.74 -3.65 -7.56
CA HIS A 24 13.34 -3.75 -8.90
C HIS A 24 14.16 -5.04 -9.06
N HIS A 25 14.51 -5.71 -7.97
CA HIS A 25 15.30 -6.93 -8.02
C HIS A 25 14.42 -8.13 -8.42
N PRO A 26 14.85 -8.99 -9.37
CA PRO A 26 14.06 -10.13 -9.83
C PRO A 26 13.62 -11.07 -8.70
N ASP A 27 14.46 -11.30 -7.70
CA ASP A 27 14.15 -12.19 -6.58
C ASP A 27 13.03 -11.63 -5.70
N ASP A 28 13.01 -10.31 -5.47
CA ASP A 28 11.96 -9.65 -4.69
C ASP A 28 10.63 -9.66 -5.44
N ILE A 29 10.67 -9.43 -6.76
CA ILE A 29 9.48 -9.53 -7.62
C ILE A 29 8.94 -10.96 -7.61
N ALA A 30 9.80 -11.96 -7.81
CA ALA A 30 9.42 -13.37 -7.79
C ALA A 30 8.86 -13.81 -6.43
N TYR A 31 9.36 -13.23 -5.34
CA TYR A 31 8.82 -13.47 -4.00
C TYR A 31 7.39 -12.93 -3.86
N LEU A 32 7.12 -11.69 -4.30
CA LEU A 32 5.77 -11.12 -4.29
C LEU A 32 4.82 -11.93 -5.18
N ASP A 33 5.26 -12.31 -6.38
CA ASP A 33 4.49 -13.15 -7.30
C ASP A 33 4.17 -14.52 -6.69
N PHE A 34 5.14 -15.14 -6.01
CA PHE A 34 4.95 -16.42 -5.32
C PHE A 34 3.96 -16.33 -4.15
N GLN A 35 3.96 -15.20 -3.43
CA GLN A 35 2.97 -14.93 -2.38
C GLN A 35 1.60 -14.50 -2.95
N GLY A 36 1.52 -14.15 -4.24
CA GLY A 36 0.31 -13.65 -4.88
C GLY A 36 -0.09 -12.25 -4.39
N VAL A 37 0.87 -11.45 -3.93
CA VAL A 37 0.63 -10.11 -3.36
C VAL A 37 1.19 -9.02 -4.27
N VAL A 38 0.53 -7.86 -4.26
CA VAL A 38 0.88 -6.71 -5.11
C VAL A 38 1.89 -5.78 -4.42
N ALA A 39 1.88 -5.77 -3.10
CA ALA A 39 2.79 -5.07 -2.23
C ALA A 39 2.90 -5.84 -0.90
N ARG A 40 3.81 -5.42 -0.04
CA ARG A 40 3.85 -5.86 1.36
C ARG A 40 4.32 -4.75 2.27
N THR A 41 3.88 -4.82 3.53
CA THR A 41 4.39 -4.00 4.63
C THR A 41 5.06 -4.88 5.67
N ASP A 42 6.29 -4.53 6.06
CA ASP A 42 7.01 -5.14 7.17
C ASP A 42 7.73 -4.08 8.02
N SER A 43 8.59 -4.52 8.95
CA SER A 43 9.35 -3.62 9.83
C SER A 43 10.29 -2.64 9.10
N LEU A 44 10.62 -2.89 7.83
CA LEU A 44 11.48 -2.05 7.00
C LEU A 44 10.67 -1.03 6.19
N GLY A 45 9.35 -1.19 6.10
CA GLY A 45 8.45 -0.28 5.41
C GLY A 45 7.56 -0.99 4.39
N VAL A 46 7.18 -0.23 3.36
CA VAL A 46 6.30 -0.67 2.27
C VAL A 46 7.11 -0.97 1.04
N GLN A 47 6.86 -2.13 0.43
CA GLN A 47 7.50 -2.57 -0.80
C GLN A 47 6.44 -2.80 -1.87
N LEU A 48 6.53 -2.04 -2.96
CA LEU A 48 5.57 -2.08 -4.06
C LEU A 48 6.11 -2.93 -5.21
N GLY A 49 5.37 -3.97 -5.57
CA GLY A 49 5.63 -4.79 -6.75
C GLY A 49 5.25 -4.08 -8.05
N PRO A 50 5.74 -4.56 -9.22
CA PRO A 50 5.35 -4.04 -10.52
C PRO A 50 3.83 -4.04 -10.75
N ALA A 51 3.12 -5.03 -10.17
CA ALA A 51 1.67 -5.14 -10.25
C ALA A 51 0.93 -3.93 -9.65
N ALA A 52 1.54 -3.22 -8.68
CA ALA A 52 0.94 -2.02 -8.07
C ALA A 52 0.81 -0.87 -9.09
N PHE A 53 1.56 -0.93 -10.20
CA PHE A 53 1.63 0.09 -11.23
C PHE A 53 0.79 -0.24 -12.46
N GLN A 54 -0.10 -1.24 -12.40
CA GLN A 54 -0.98 -1.59 -13.51
C GLN A 54 -1.79 -0.39 -14.01
N ASP A 55 -2.31 0.40 -13.08
CA ASP A 55 -2.98 1.67 -13.33
C ASP A 55 -2.98 2.54 -12.06
N ALA A 56 -3.32 3.83 -12.22
CA ALA A 56 -3.28 4.80 -11.13
C ALA A 56 -4.23 4.50 -9.97
N GLU A 57 -5.39 3.89 -10.26
CA GLU A 57 -6.37 3.54 -9.23
C GLU A 57 -5.92 2.32 -8.44
N THR A 58 -5.39 1.30 -9.13
CA THR A 58 -4.73 0.15 -8.50
C THR A 58 -3.61 0.62 -7.57
N LEU A 59 -2.75 1.54 -8.02
CA LEU A 59 -1.71 2.12 -7.18
C LEU A 59 -2.29 2.79 -5.93
N VAL A 60 -3.34 3.60 -6.06
CA VAL A 60 -3.96 4.30 -4.93
C VAL A 60 -4.61 3.33 -3.94
N ARG A 61 -5.28 2.28 -4.43
CA ARG A 61 -5.84 1.21 -3.58
C ARG A 61 -4.73 0.56 -2.78
N THR A 62 -3.65 0.15 -3.44
CA THR A 62 -2.47 -0.46 -2.79
C THR A 62 -1.85 0.49 -1.76
N LEU A 63 -1.62 1.76 -2.09
CA LEU A 63 -1.05 2.73 -1.14
C LEU A 63 -1.94 2.92 0.11
N GLY A 64 -3.25 3.01 -0.10
CA GLY A 64 -4.22 3.08 1.00
C GLY A 64 -4.17 1.84 1.89
N HIS A 65 -4.18 0.66 1.28
CA HIS A 65 -4.09 -0.63 1.94
C HIS A 65 -2.84 -0.74 2.81
N GLU A 66 -1.65 -0.52 2.23
CA GLU A 66 -0.37 -0.62 2.95
C GLU A 66 -0.25 0.43 4.07
N SER A 67 -0.85 1.61 3.92
CA SER A 67 -0.84 2.62 4.99
C SER A 67 -1.62 2.18 6.24
N VAL A 68 -2.66 1.35 6.06
CA VAL A 68 -3.39 0.73 7.16
C VAL A 68 -2.51 -0.30 7.87
N HIS A 69 -1.76 -1.11 7.12
CA HIS A 69 -0.78 -2.02 7.71
C HIS A 69 0.32 -1.29 8.47
N VAL A 70 0.86 -0.20 7.92
CA VAL A 70 1.85 0.61 8.64
C VAL A 70 1.28 1.13 9.96
N ARG A 71 0.03 1.61 9.97
CA ARG A 71 -0.66 1.99 11.21
C ARG A 71 -0.75 0.81 12.18
N GLN A 72 -1.19 -0.36 11.72
CA GLN A 72 -1.33 -1.56 12.54
C GLN A 72 0.03 -2.00 13.14
N TYR A 73 1.11 -1.95 12.35
CA TYR A 73 2.49 -2.18 12.82
C TYR A 73 2.88 -1.23 13.94
N GLN A 74 2.67 0.07 13.76
CA GLN A 74 3.03 1.08 14.76
C GLN A 74 2.18 0.99 16.04
N GLU A 75 0.93 0.54 15.92
CA GLU A 75 0.04 0.29 17.06
C GLU A 75 0.35 -1.03 17.78
N GLY A 76 1.33 -1.81 17.29
CA GLY A 76 1.69 -3.12 17.85
C GLY A 76 0.59 -4.16 17.67
N ARG A 77 -0.31 -3.96 16.70
CA ARG A 77 -1.48 -4.83 16.43
C ARG A 77 -1.17 -6.00 15.51
N ILE A 78 0.06 -6.12 15.01
CA ILE A 78 0.47 -7.22 14.15
C ILE A 78 0.68 -8.45 15.02
N ASP A 79 -0.35 -9.29 15.08
CA ASP A 79 -0.35 -10.60 15.68
C ASP A 79 -0.46 -11.70 14.60
N SER A 80 -0.58 -12.96 15.00
CA SER A 80 -0.78 -14.10 14.08
C SER A 80 -2.16 -14.15 13.40
N VAL A 81 -3.04 -13.17 13.65
CA VAL A 81 -4.42 -13.12 13.16
C VAL A 81 -4.53 -12.11 12.02
N THR A 82 -4.06 -12.52 10.84
CA THR A 82 -3.99 -11.67 9.64
C THR A 82 -5.37 -11.29 9.08
N GLY A 83 -6.36 -12.17 9.14
CA GLY A 83 -7.68 -11.96 8.49
C GLY A 83 -8.38 -10.63 8.82
N PRO A 84 -8.68 -10.32 10.11
CA PRO A 84 -9.33 -9.06 10.48
C PRO A 84 -8.50 -7.81 10.16
N LEU A 85 -7.16 -7.92 10.13
CA LEU A 85 -6.28 -6.81 9.79
C LEU A 85 -6.31 -6.52 8.27
N GLU A 86 -6.36 -7.56 7.45
CA GLU A 86 -6.58 -7.48 6.00
C GLU A 86 -7.98 -6.93 5.68
N ASP A 87 -9.02 -7.40 6.38
CA ASP A 87 -10.39 -6.88 6.20
C ASP A 87 -10.48 -5.38 6.49
N GLU A 88 -9.75 -4.91 7.52
CA GLU A 88 -9.64 -3.48 7.86
C GLU A 88 -8.95 -2.68 6.74
N ALA A 89 -7.89 -3.25 6.14
CA ALA A 89 -7.18 -2.62 5.03
C ALA A 89 -8.03 -2.54 3.76
N TYR A 90 -8.66 -3.66 3.36
CA TYR A 90 -9.58 -3.71 2.22
C TYR A 90 -10.78 -2.77 2.39
N ALA A 91 -11.36 -2.69 3.59
CA ALA A 91 -12.49 -1.81 3.86
C ALA A 91 -12.13 -0.32 3.72
N ALA A 92 -10.86 0.05 3.87
CA ALA A 92 -10.40 1.43 3.77
C ALA A 92 -10.12 1.89 2.33
N GLU A 93 -9.84 0.97 1.40
CA GLU A 93 -9.36 1.28 0.04
C GLU A 93 -10.26 2.27 -0.72
N GLU A 94 -11.57 2.02 -0.73
CA GLU A 94 -12.52 2.86 -1.47
C GLU A 94 -12.58 4.30 -0.91
N GLY A 95 -12.30 4.49 0.38
CA GLY A 95 -12.19 5.82 0.98
C GLY A 95 -11.01 6.62 0.42
N PHE A 96 -9.86 5.99 0.27
CA PHE A 96 -8.66 6.59 -0.33
C PHE A 96 -8.87 6.88 -1.82
N VAL A 97 -9.47 5.94 -2.57
CA VAL A 97 -9.78 6.13 -3.99
C VAL A 97 -10.76 7.29 -4.18
N ALA A 98 -11.81 7.38 -3.36
CA ALA A 98 -12.77 8.49 -3.42
C ALA A 98 -12.11 9.84 -3.15
N MET A 99 -11.21 9.91 -2.16
CA MET A 99 -10.44 11.12 -1.86
C MET A 99 -9.53 11.51 -3.04
N TRP A 100 -8.80 10.55 -3.59
CA TRP A 100 -7.92 10.75 -4.75
C TRP A 100 -8.67 11.28 -5.96
N ARG A 101 -9.80 10.64 -6.33
CA ARG A 101 -10.65 11.08 -7.45
C ARG A 101 -11.13 12.51 -7.27
N ARG A 102 -11.56 12.87 -6.05
CA ARG A 102 -12.04 14.22 -5.73
C ARG A 102 -10.93 15.27 -5.86
N ASN A 103 -9.71 14.94 -5.44
CA ASN A 103 -8.60 15.89 -5.42
C ASN A 103 -7.87 16.00 -6.77
N ARG A 104 -8.07 15.02 -7.68
CA ARG A 104 -7.48 15.00 -9.04
C ARG A 104 -8.32 15.75 -10.08
N GLY A 105 -9.63 15.89 -9.85
CA GLY A 105 -10.57 16.62 -10.72
C GLY A 105 -10.68 18.09 -10.37
#